data_AF-A0A2S7ZRV1-F1
#
_entry.id   AF-A0A2S7ZRV1-F1
#
_cell.length_a   1.000
_cell.length_b   1.000
_cell.length_c   1.000
_cell.angle_alpha   90.00
_cell.angle_beta   90.00
_cell.angle_gamma   90.00
#
_symmetry.space_group_name_H-M   'P 1'
#
loop_
_entity.id
_entity.type
_entity.pdbx_description
1 polymer ?
#
loop_
_entity_poly.entity_id
_entity_poly.type
_entity_poly.pdbx_seq_one_letter_code
_entity_poly.pdbx_strand_id
1 'polypeptide(L)'
;MYIGDIIKTFREKHQLSQEAFATKAGLTVEEINTLESNFQNSSSTPVPVAIRQIKGIAQAMEQPMPLIMSQLPSDQQVMVNVVAESDQPHAK
;
A
#
# COMPACT_ATOMS: atom_id res chain seq x y z
N MET A 1 -1.78 -0.13 14.65
CA MET A 1 -0.80 -0.10 13.55
C MET A 1 -1.57 -0.06 12.26
N TYR A 2 -1.25 0.88 11.38
CA TYR A 2 -1.78 0.95 10.01
C TYR A 2 -0.71 0.51 9.01
N ILE A 3 -1.06 0.47 7.72
CA ILE A 3 -0.10 0.10 6.68
C ILE A 3 1.16 0.99 6.72
N GLY A 4 1.00 2.27 7.02
CA GLY A 4 2.13 3.20 7.16
C GLY A 4 3.09 2.82 8.28
N ASP A 5 2.57 2.39 9.43
CA ASP A 5 3.39 1.91 10.55
C ASP A 5 4.19 0.66 10.17
N ILE A 6 3.59 -0.27 9.42
CA ILE A 6 4.25 -1.50 8.95
C ILE A 6 5.43 -1.14 8.02
N ILE A 7 5.19 -0.25 7.05
CA ILE A 7 6.21 0.23 6.12
C ILE A 7 7.34 0.91 6.90
N LYS A 8 7.00 1.89 7.75
CA LYS A 8 7.97 2.70 8.48
C LYS A 8 8.82 1.85 9.41
N THR A 9 8.20 0.92 10.16
CA THR A 9 8.91 0.02 11.07
C THR A 9 9.92 -0.86 10.32
N PHE A 10 9.52 -1.46 9.20
CA PHE A 10 10.44 -2.26 8.39
C PHE A 10 11.58 -1.39 7.85
N ARG A 11 11.23 -0.22 7.30
CA ARG A 11 12.17 0.70 6.68
C ARG A 11 13.23 1.18 7.68
N GLU A 12 12.82 1.59 8.88
CA GLU A 12 13.75 2.03 9.95
C GLU A 12 14.62 0.89 10.47
N LYS A 13 14.03 -0.31 10.69
CA LYS A 13 14.78 -1.50 11.12
C LYS A 13 15.87 -1.91 10.12
N HIS A 14 15.60 -1.73 8.83
CA HIS A 14 16.52 -2.07 7.74
C HIS A 14 17.31 -0.86 7.21
N GLN A 15 17.24 0.30 7.87
CA GLN A 15 17.97 1.53 7.51
C GLN A 15 17.74 2.00 6.07
N LEU A 16 16.51 1.85 5.59
CA LEU A 16 16.10 2.24 4.24
C LEU A 16 15.56 3.68 4.24
N SER A 17 15.83 4.45 3.18
CA SER A 17 15.11 5.70 2.92
C SER A 17 13.73 5.38 2.33
N GLN A 18 12.80 6.34 2.37
CA GLN A 18 11.47 6.19 1.74
C GLN A 18 11.63 5.93 0.23
N GLU A 19 12.59 6.60 -0.41
CA GLU A 19 12.95 6.38 -1.81
C GLU A 19 13.43 4.95 -2.08
N ALA A 20 14.37 4.44 -1.28
CA ALA A 20 14.89 3.08 -1.45
C ALA A 20 13.79 2.03 -1.27
N PHE A 21 12.88 2.25 -0.31
CA PHE A 21 11.74 1.36 -0.11
C PHE A 21 10.74 1.46 -1.28
N ALA A 22 10.42 2.66 -1.75
CA ALA A 22 9.55 2.89 -2.90
C ALA A 22 10.04 2.17 -4.15
N THR A 23 11.36 2.26 -4.44
CA THR A 23 11.99 1.54 -5.56
C THR A 23 11.82 0.03 -5.43
N LYS A 24 12.05 -0.55 -4.25
CA LYS A 24 11.84 -1.99 -4.01
C LYS A 24 10.38 -2.40 -4.17
N ALA A 25 9.45 -1.54 -3.78
CA ALA A 25 8.02 -1.80 -3.83
C ALA A 25 7.40 -1.56 -5.22
N GLY A 26 8.14 -0.96 -6.16
CA GLY A 26 7.57 -0.51 -7.42
C GLY A 26 6.51 0.59 -7.24
N LEU A 27 6.67 1.43 -6.21
CA LEU A 27 5.79 2.54 -5.85
C LEU A 27 6.53 3.86 -5.99
N THR A 28 5.79 4.97 -6.00
CA THR A 28 6.40 6.30 -5.94
C THR A 28 6.76 6.68 -4.50
N VAL A 29 7.71 7.60 -4.33
CA VAL A 29 8.05 8.14 -3.00
C VAL A 29 6.85 8.84 -2.37
N GLU A 30 6.02 9.51 -3.18
CA GLU A 30 4.78 10.15 -2.73
C GLU A 30 3.75 9.15 -2.21
N GLU A 31 3.60 7.99 -2.86
CA GLU A 31 2.76 6.90 -2.37
C GLU A 31 3.26 6.41 -1.00
N ILE A 32 4.58 6.22 -0.82
CA ILE A 32 5.16 5.82 0.47
C ILE A 32 4.92 6.89 1.54
N ASN A 33 5.18 8.16 1.23
CA ASN A 33 4.97 9.27 2.16
C ASN A 33 3.51 9.36 2.62
N THR A 34 2.58 9.21 1.68
CA THR A 34 1.14 9.23 1.96
C THR A 34 0.75 8.06 2.86
N LEU A 35 1.20 6.84 2.56
CA LEU A 35 0.90 5.66 3.38
C LEU A 35 1.51 5.78 4.80
N GLU A 36 2.76 6.22 4.93
CA GLU A 36 3.43 6.44 6.23
C GLU A 36 2.81 7.56 7.08
N SER A 37 1.95 8.40 6.48
CA SER A 37 1.20 9.43 7.23
C SER A 37 0.05 8.84 8.06
N ASN A 38 -0.34 7.58 7.78
CA ASN A 38 -1.42 6.80 8.39
C ASN A 38 -2.83 7.37 8.23
N PHE A 39 -3.00 8.68 8.37
CA PHE A 39 -4.28 9.38 8.36
C PHE A 39 -4.30 10.45 7.27
N GLN A 40 -5.49 10.67 6.72
CA GLN A 40 -5.72 11.73 5.74
C GLN A 40 -5.63 13.11 6.42
N ASN A 41 -5.17 14.13 5.69
CA ASN A 41 -4.97 15.47 6.24
C ASN A 41 -6.24 15.97 6.96
N SER A 42 -6.07 16.39 8.22
CA SER A 42 -7.13 16.95 9.09
C SER A 42 -8.27 15.97 9.47
N SER A 43 -8.07 14.67 9.31
CA SER A 43 -9.07 13.64 9.60
C SER A 43 -8.52 12.53 10.49
N SER A 44 -9.38 11.90 11.29
CA SER A 44 -9.11 10.61 11.94
C SER A 44 -9.32 9.42 11.00
N THR A 45 -9.64 9.66 9.72
CA THR A 45 -9.82 8.63 8.71
C THR A 45 -8.48 8.10 8.23
N PRO A 46 -8.23 6.78 8.30
CA PRO A 46 -7.02 6.18 7.77
C PRO A 46 -6.84 6.41 6.27
N VAL A 47 -5.60 6.51 5.81
CA VAL A 47 -5.26 6.56 4.39
C VAL A 47 -5.62 5.20 3.77
N PRO A 48 -6.50 5.14 2.75
CA PRO A 48 -6.83 3.88 2.10
C PRO A 48 -5.61 3.31 1.35
N VAL A 49 -5.53 1.99 1.24
CA VAL A 49 -4.44 1.30 0.54
C VAL A 49 -4.97 0.45 -0.60
N ALA A 50 -4.38 0.55 -1.78
CA ALA A 50 -4.77 -0.27 -2.92
C ALA A 50 -4.13 -1.68 -2.85
N ILE A 51 -4.80 -2.69 -3.41
CA ILE A 51 -4.23 -4.05 -3.53
C ILE A 51 -2.87 -4.04 -4.23
N ARG A 52 -2.69 -3.19 -5.27
CA ARG A 52 -1.40 -3.03 -5.97
C ARG A 52 -0.29 -2.58 -5.00
N GLN A 53 -0.62 -1.69 -4.07
CA GLN A 53 0.32 -1.16 -3.09
C GLN A 53 0.65 -2.21 -2.04
N ILE A 54 -0.34 -2.95 -1.54
CA ILE A 54 -0.10 -4.10 -0.64
C ILE A 54 0.83 -5.11 -1.30
N LYS A 55 0.63 -5.41 -2.59
CA LYS A 55 1.51 -6.30 -3.36
C LYS A 55 2.94 -5.77 -3.41
N GLY A 56 3.13 -4.51 -3.76
CA GLY A 56 4.45 -3.87 -3.80
C GLY A 56 5.15 -3.88 -2.44
N ILE A 57 4.42 -3.55 -1.37
CA ILE A 57 4.93 -3.56 0.02
C ILE A 57 5.36 -4.97 0.41
N ALA A 58 4.52 -5.97 0.15
CA ALA A 58 4.83 -7.38 0.42
C ALA A 58 6.11 -7.83 -0.32
N GLN A 59 6.27 -7.43 -1.59
CA GLN A 59 7.49 -7.70 -2.37
C GLN A 59 8.72 -7.03 -1.77
N ALA A 60 8.63 -5.74 -1.40
CA ALA A 60 9.74 -5.00 -0.80
C ALA A 60 10.19 -5.54 0.57
N MET A 61 9.25 -6.14 1.30
CA MET A 61 9.48 -6.76 2.60
C MET A 61 9.87 -8.24 2.51
N GLU A 62 9.86 -8.83 1.32
CA GLU A 62 10.04 -10.27 1.11
C GLU A 62 9.08 -11.10 1.98
N GLN A 63 7.83 -10.64 2.09
CA GLN A 63 6.78 -11.29 2.87
C GLN A 63 5.59 -11.63 1.96
N PRO A 64 4.82 -12.68 2.29
CA PRO A 64 3.61 -13.00 1.55
C PRO A 64 2.52 -11.95 1.81
N MET A 65 1.77 -11.54 0.76
CA MET A 65 0.68 -10.55 0.90
C MET A 65 -0.32 -10.88 2.02
N PRO A 66 -0.77 -12.15 2.21
CA PRO A 66 -1.66 -12.49 3.31
C PRO A 66 -1.14 -12.07 4.69
N LEU A 67 0.17 -12.12 4.92
CA LEU A 67 0.77 -11.72 6.19
C LEU A 67 0.74 -10.20 6.39
N ILE A 68 0.88 -9.42 5.32
CA ILE A 68 0.70 -7.96 5.40
C ILE A 68 -0.78 -7.65 5.68
N MET A 69 -1.70 -8.30 4.98
CA MET A 69 -3.14 -8.09 5.14
C MET A 69 -3.64 -8.47 6.53
N SER A 70 -3.13 -9.56 7.14
CA SER A 70 -3.54 -9.98 8.48
C SER A 70 -3.11 -9.01 9.59
N GLN A 71 -2.18 -8.09 9.31
CA GLN A 71 -1.74 -7.07 10.26
C GLN A 71 -2.53 -5.77 10.15
N LEU A 72 -3.36 -5.62 9.10
CA LEU A 72 -4.16 -4.43 8.91
C LEU A 72 -5.34 -4.40 9.89
N PRO A 73 -5.62 -3.25 10.52
CA PRO A 73 -6.79 -3.11 11.38
C PRO A 73 -8.06 -3.09 10.51
N SER A 74 -9.19 -3.43 11.11
CA SER A 74 -10.46 -3.58 10.37
C SER A 74 -10.97 -2.29 9.73
N ASP A 75 -10.51 -1.14 10.18
CA ASP A 75 -10.85 0.20 9.66
C ASP A 75 -9.88 0.71 8.59
N GLN A 76 -8.79 -0.02 8.30
CA GLN A 76 -7.93 0.23 7.15
C GLN A 76 -8.66 -0.17 5.86
N GLN A 77 -9.14 0.81 5.11
CA GLN A 77 -9.81 0.55 3.83
C GLN A 77 -8.83 0.01 2.78
N VAL A 78 -9.21 -1.10 2.16
CA VAL A 78 -8.45 -1.73 1.06
C VAL A 78 -9.20 -1.52 -0.26
N MET A 79 -8.57 -0.80 -1.19
CA MET A 79 -9.16 -0.46 -2.49
C MET A 79 -8.85 -1.54 -3.53
N VAL A 80 -9.90 -2.03 -4.20
CA VAL A 80 -9.81 -2.97 -5.32
C VAL A 80 -10.28 -2.26 -6.57
N ASN A 81 -9.35 -1.94 -7.48
CA ASN A 81 -9.73 -1.40 -8.79
C ASN A 81 -10.23 -2.56 -9.65
N VAL A 82 -11.55 -2.67 -9.79
CA VAL A 82 -12.16 -3.55 -10.79
C VAL A 82 -12.18 -2.77 -12.09
N VAL A 83 -11.31 -3.13 -13.03
CA VAL A 83 -11.46 -2.67 -14.42
C VAL A 83 -12.62 -3.49 -14.96
N ALA A 84 -13.80 -2.90 -15.09
CA ALA A 84 -14.91 -3.54 -15.79
C ALA A 84 -14.49 -3.70 -17.26
N GLU A 85 -14.39 -4.93 -17.74
CA GLU A 85 -14.16 -5.28 -19.17
C GLU A 85 -15.40 -4.93 -20.04
N SER A 86 -16.08 -3.82 -19.78
CA SER A 86 -17.34 -3.47 -20.44
C SER A 86 -17.19 -2.72 -21.77
N ASP A 87 -15.96 -2.42 -22.21
CA ASP A 87 -15.70 -1.66 -23.44
C ASP A 87 -14.97 -2.47 -24.53
N GLN A 88 -15.15 -3.80 -24.58
CA GLN A 88 -14.89 -4.50 -25.84
C GLN A 88 -16.08 -4.26 -26.79
N PRO A 89 -15.91 -3.52 -27.90
CA PRO A 89 -16.96 -3.47 -28.90
C PRO A 89 -17.09 -4.89 -29.44
N HIS A 90 -18.26 -5.49 -29.25
CA HIS A 90 -18.62 -6.71 -29.94
C HIS A 90 -18.65 -6.38 -31.43
N ALA A 91 -17.54 -6.65 -32.12
CA ALA A 91 -17.51 -6.63 -33.57
C ALA A 91 -18.44 -7.76 -34.04
N LYS A 92 -19.54 -7.35 -34.70
CA LYS A 92 -20.44 -8.24 -35.44
C LYS A 92 -19.76 -8.81 -36.67
#